data_AF-A0A9J7KLG1-F1
#
_entry.id   AF-A0A9J7KLG1-F1
#
_cell.length_a   1.000
_cell.length_b   1.000
_cell.length_c   1.000
_cell.angle_alpha   90.00
_cell.angle_beta   90.00
_cell.angle_gamma   90.00
#
_symmetry.space_group_name_H-M   'P 1'
#
loop_
_entity.id
_entity.type
_entity.pdbx_description
1 polymer ?
#
loop_
_entity_poly.entity_id
_entity_poly.type
_entity_poly.pdbx_seq_one_letter_code
_entity_poly.pdbx_strand_id
1 'polypeptide(L)'
;MATAMTDAHRMFLQSIMTHGALKAREVKALYKKCCETFRRPLEHDNLGKFVNEINHHVGPFSMMIQKGVSEEDGVQYYALVNMMESDITRLASDYTETELEFFKKVLDLIVDSDTGVASSTDVLNLTDQLYEEQNRKMRKKEAEDVIRRMVRDRWLNEHQGEISLSVRGILELKPYLTDHYKEDIRQCCLCEQIALKGQLCQSDTCEAKMHYFCANRYFRDKDQPRCPRCKAEWDHMVISQGANGHSQTEETPASQTQGRKRKVPSRH
;
A
#
# COMPACT_ATOMS: atom_id res chain seq x y z
N MET A 1 19.64 30.69 -2.21
CA MET A 1 19.37 31.02 -0.81
C MET A 1 17.98 30.50 -0.50
N ALA A 2 17.83 29.58 0.46
CA ALA A 2 16.50 29.16 0.87
C ALA A 2 15.78 30.32 1.56
N THR A 3 14.50 30.46 1.28
CA THR A 3 13.66 31.46 1.96
C THR A 3 13.41 31.03 3.40
N ALA A 4 12.96 31.96 4.26
CA ALA A 4 12.70 31.63 5.65
C ALA A 4 11.46 30.72 5.78
N MET A 5 11.52 29.72 6.67
CA MET A 5 10.37 28.88 7.00
C MET A 5 9.31 29.68 7.78
N THR A 6 8.23 30.04 7.09
CA THR A 6 7.08 30.76 7.69
C THR A 6 6.14 29.85 8.48
N ASP A 7 5.26 30.44 9.29
CA ASP A 7 4.25 29.70 10.08
C ASP A 7 3.26 28.91 9.21
N ALA A 8 3.01 29.35 7.97
CA ALA A 8 2.22 28.58 7.00
C ALA A 8 2.88 27.23 6.68
N HIS A 9 4.22 27.20 6.55
CA HIS A 9 4.98 25.96 6.34
C HIS A 9 4.96 25.08 7.59
N ARG A 10 5.06 25.68 8.79
CA ARG A 10 5.00 24.95 10.07
C ARG A 10 3.64 24.30 10.28
N MET A 11 2.54 25.02 10.06
CA MET A 11 1.18 24.49 10.15
C MET A 11 0.94 23.35 9.15
N PHE A 12 1.45 23.51 7.92
CA PHE A 12 1.36 22.47 6.90
C PHE A 12 2.11 21.20 7.32
N LEU A 13 3.36 21.34 7.79
CA LEU A 13 4.19 20.23 8.26
C LEU A 13 3.54 19.52 9.46
N GLN A 14 3.09 20.26 10.47
CA GLN A 14 2.39 19.72 11.63
C GLN A 14 1.14 18.92 11.21
N SER A 15 0.37 19.46 10.26
CA SER A 15 -0.82 18.77 9.75
C SER A 15 -0.46 17.46 9.06
N ILE A 16 0.62 17.41 8.26
CA ILE A 16 1.09 16.16 7.65
C ILE A 16 1.51 15.16 8.74
N MET A 17 2.25 15.60 9.75
CA MET A 17 2.71 14.73 10.85
C MET A 17 1.53 14.11 11.61
N THR A 18 0.49 14.89 11.92
CA THR A 18 -0.68 14.39 12.65
C THR A 18 -1.48 13.35 11.87
N HIS A 19 -1.55 13.47 10.54
CA HIS A 19 -2.32 12.55 9.70
C HIS A 19 -1.50 11.34 9.20
N GLY A 20 -0.16 11.41 9.28
CA GLY A 20 0.77 10.41 8.76
C GLY A 20 0.93 10.47 7.24
N ALA A 21 -0.17 10.36 6.50
CA ALA A 21 -0.21 10.54 5.05
C ALA A 21 -1.52 11.19 4.59
N LEU A 22 -1.44 12.06 3.57
CA LEU A 22 -2.59 12.78 3.02
C LEU A 22 -2.69 12.60 1.51
N LYS A 23 -3.91 12.44 0.98
CA LYS A 23 -4.14 12.37 -0.46
C LYS A 23 -3.74 13.69 -1.12
N ALA A 24 -3.32 13.66 -2.39
CA ALA A 24 -2.93 14.87 -3.12
C ALA A 24 -4.02 15.96 -3.13
N ARG A 25 -5.31 15.57 -3.14
CA ARG A 25 -6.44 16.50 -3.04
C ARG A 25 -6.52 17.19 -1.66
N GLU A 26 -6.25 16.45 -0.58
CA GLU A 26 -6.25 16.93 0.80
C GLU A 26 -5.05 17.85 1.03
N VAL A 27 -3.89 17.48 0.50
CA VAL A 27 -2.68 18.31 0.54
C VAL A 27 -2.89 19.65 -0.17
N LYS A 28 -3.55 19.64 -1.34
CA LYS A 28 -3.92 20.88 -2.05
C LYS A 28 -4.90 21.73 -1.23
N ALA A 29 -5.88 21.12 -0.58
CA ALA A 29 -6.82 21.83 0.29
C ALA A 29 -6.11 22.42 1.54
N LEU A 30 -5.24 21.64 2.17
CA LEU A 30 -4.41 22.06 3.30
C LEU A 30 -3.51 23.24 2.91
N TYR A 31 -2.85 23.16 1.74
CA TYR A 31 -2.03 24.26 1.23
C TYR A 31 -2.82 25.56 1.04
N LYS A 32 -4.03 25.48 0.46
CA LYS A 32 -4.93 26.64 0.34
C LYS A 32 -5.28 27.22 1.70
N LYS A 33 -5.68 26.37 2.65
CA LYS A 33 -5.99 26.77 4.03
C LYS A 33 -4.78 27.46 4.70
N CYS A 34 -3.57 26.94 4.52
CA CYS A 34 -2.36 27.59 5.04
C CYS A 34 -2.14 28.98 4.43
N CYS A 35 -2.38 29.14 3.13
CA CYS A 35 -2.23 30.45 2.49
C CYS A 35 -3.29 31.45 2.98
N GLU A 36 -4.54 31.02 3.12
CA GLU A 36 -5.65 31.85 3.61
C GLU A 36 -5.43 32.31 5.05
N THR A 37 -5.08 31.39 5.97
CA THR A 37 -4.84 31.69 7.39
C THR A 37 -3.73 32.72 7.58
N PHE A 38 -2.65 32.63 6.79
CA PHE A 38 -1.47 33.50 6.91
C PHE A 38 -1.41 34.60 5.84
N ARG A 39 -2.53 34.86 5.14
CA ARG A 39 -2.67 35.91 4.11
C ARG A 39 -1.57 35.89 3.04
N ARG A 40 -1.12 34.69 2.65
CA ARG A 40 -0.13 34.50 1.58
C ARG A 40 -0.84 34.45 0.22
N PRO A 41 -0.32 35.10 -0.83
CA PRO A 41 -0.89 34.99 -2.16
C PRO A 41 -0.88 33.52 -2.63
N LEU A 42 -2.05 33.07 -3.07
CA LEU A 42 -2.24 31.78 -3.71
C LEU A 42 -1.78 31.88 -5.18
N GLU A 43 -0.50 31.59 -5.41
CA GLU A 43 0.03 31.49 -6.77
C GLU A 43 -0.34 30.14 -7.40
N HIS A 44 -0.68 30.16 -8.69
CA HIS A 44 -0.95 28.93 -9.45
C HIS A 44 0.27 28.00 -9.44
N ASP A 45 0.06 26.73 -9.09
CA ASP A 45 1.04 25.63 -9.15
C ASP A 45 2.27 25.75 -8.22
N ASN A 46 2.15 26.50 -7.12
CA ASN A 46 3.24 26.73 -6.17
C ASN A 46 3.38 25.64 -5.07
N LEU A 47 2.53 24.60 -5.06
CA LEU A 47 2.60 23.53 -4.04
C LEU A 47 3.95 22.79 -4.07
N GLY A 48 4.49 22.53 -5.27
CA GLY A 48 5.78 21.85 -5.41
C GLY A 48 6.93 22.65 -4.79
N LYS A 49 7.00 23.96 -5.07
CA LYS A 49 8.01 24.84 -4.47
C LYS A 49 7.79 25.01 -2.97
N PHE A 50 6.54 25.09 -2.51
CA PHE A 50 6.20 25.17 -1.09
C PHE A 50 6.66 23.92 -0.32
N VAL A 51 6.46 22.73 -0.88
CA VAL A 51 6.95 21.48 -0.29
C VAL A 51 8.48 21.40 -0.35
N ASN A 52 9.10 21.82 -1.46
CA ASN A 52 10.55 21.85 -1.58
C ASN A 52 11.19 22.79 -0.55
N GLU A 53 10.55 23.91 -0.26
CA GLU A 53 10.99 24.84 0.77
C GLU A 53 10.98 24.17 2.14
N ILE A 54 9.88 23.49 2.49
CA ILE A 54 9.82 22.71 3.73
C ILE A 54 10.93 21.67 3.77
N ASN A 55 11.11 20.91 2.67
CA ASN A 55 12.13 19.86 2.57
C ASN A 55 13.56 20.40 2.75
N HIS A 56 13.85 21.63 2.32
CA HIS A 56 15.13 22.27 2.57
C HIS A 56 15.37 22.50 4.08
N HIS A 57 14.33 22.89 4.82
CA HIS A 57 14.42 23.16 6.26
C HIS A 57 14.37 21.89 7.12
N VAL A 58 13.66 20.84 6.67
CA VAL A 58 13.59 19.56 7.40
C VAL A 58 14.71 18.58 7.03
N GLY A 59 15.38 18.80 5.90
CA GLY A 59 16.48 17.97 5.42
C GLY A 59 17.65 17.78 6.41
N PRO A 60 18.08 18.80 7.18
CA PRO A 60 19.11 18.62 8.22
C PRO A 60 18.73 17.61 9.32
N PHE A 61 17.43 17.37 9.53
CA PHE A 61 16.93 16.33 10.43
C PHE A 61 16.74 14.99 9.73
N SER A 62 17.23 14.87 8.50
CA SER A 62 17.04 13.70 7.64
C SER A 62 15.58 13.39 7.38
N MET A 63 14.72 14.40 7.39
CA MET A 63 13.29 14.25 7.11
C MET A 63 12.96 14.86 5.75
N MET A 64 11.99 14.28 5.05
CA MET A 64 11.53 14.80 3.77
C MET A 64 10.06 14.46 3.53
N ILE A 65 9.28 15.43 3.08
CA ILE A 65 7.95 15.18 2.53
C ILE A 65 8.12 14.55 1.16
N GLN A 66 7.71 13.29 1.03
CA GLN A 66 7.74 12.54 -0.22
C GLN A 66 6.35 12.30 -0.77
N LYS A 67 6.28 12.11 -2.09
CA LYS A 67 5.08 11.65 -2.79
C LYS A 67 5.14 10.13 -2.90
N GLY A 68 4.03 9.46 -2.63
CA GLY A 68 3.85 8.05 -2.91
C GLY A 68 2.56 7.82 -3.68
N VAL A 69 2.44 6.68 -4.34
CA VAL A 69 1.20 6.25 -4.98
C VAL A 69 0.75 4.98 -4.30
N SER A 70 -0.52 4.92 -3.95
CA SER A 70 -1.13 3.72 -3.40
C SER A 70 -1.16 2.62 -4.43
N GLU A 71 -0.66 1.44 -4.05
CA GLU A 71 -0.66 0.26 -4.90
C GLU A 71 -2.07 -0.36 -5.03
N GLU A 72 -3.04 0.07 -4.21
CA GLU A 72 -4.43 -0.39 -4.24
C GLU A 72 -5.29 0.36 -5.25
N ASP A 73 -5.29 1.70 -5.17
CA ASP A 73 -6.20 2.57 -5.91
C ASP A 73 -5.49 3.50 -6.90
N GLY A 74 -4.15 3.49 -6.94
CA GLY A 74 -3.37 4.39 -7.79
C GLY A 74 -3.43 5.86 -7.37
N VAL A 75 -3.98 6.18 -6.19
CA VAL A 75 -4.09 7.56 -5.70
C VAL A 75 -2.76 8.03 -5.14
N GLN A 76 -2.40 9.28 -5.46
CA GLN A 76 -1.18 9.90 -4.96
C GLN A 76 -1.36 10.45 -3.54
N TYR A 77 -0.41 10.18 -2.67
CA TYR A 77 -0.32 10.66 -1.29
C TYR A 77 0.97 11.44 -1.06
N TYR A 78 1.00 12.21 0.04
CA TYR A 78 2.18 12.84 0.58
C TYR A 78 2.33 12.42 2.04
N ALA A 79 3.56 12.07 2.44
CA ALA A 79 3.92 11.70 3.80
C ALA A 79 5.27 12.31 4.17
N LEU A 80 5.50 12.58 5.45
CA LEU A 80 6.81 12.98 5.97
C LEU A 80 7.60 11.72 6.31
N VAL A 81 8.76 11.56 5.68
CA VAL A 81 9.58 10.33 5.73
C VAL A 81 10.93 10.65 6.36
N ASN A 82 11.41 9.78 7.25
CA ASN A 82 12.80 9.78 7.70
C ASN A 82 13.68 9.07 6.67
N MET A 83 14.78 9.69 6.30
CA MET A 83 15.73 9.28 5.28
C MET A 83 16.94 8.51 5.84
N MET A 84 17.22 8.64 7.14
CA MET A 84 18.38 8.01 7.81
C MET A 84 18.00 6.78 8.62
N GLU A 85 16.84 6.78 9.26
CA GLU A 85 16.41 5.68 10.13
C GLU A 85 15.46 4.75 9.39
N SER A 86 15.99 3.58 9.05
CA SER A 86 15.35 2.52 8.30
C SER A 86 15.03 1.33 9.20
N ASP A 87 14.59 1.59 10.42
CA ASP A 87 14.34 0.54 11.39
C ASP A 87 12.93 0.70 11.96
N ILE A 88 12.27 -0.44 12.10
CA ILE A 88 10.97 -0.60 12.73
C ILE A 88 11.00 -0.02 14.16
N THR A 89 12.18 0.17 14.75
CA THR A 89 12.38 0.87 16.03
C THR A 89 11.78 2.28 16.10
N ARG A 90 11.50 2.98 14.99
CA ARG A 90 10.72 4.24 15.04
C ARG A 90 9.30 4.05 15.58
N LEU A 91 8.76 2.85 15.46
CA LEU A 91 7.47 2.47 16.02
C LEU A 91 7.57 2.13 17.52
N ALA A 92 8.77 2.01 18.10
CA ALA A 92 8.97 1.58 19.48
C ALA A 92 8.44 2.57 20.52
N SER A 93 8.17 3.83 20.14
CA SER A 93 7.46 4.77 21.02
C SER A 93 5.97 4.44 21.15
N ASP A 94 5.38 3.84 20.12
CA ASP A 94 3.93 3.66 19.97
C ASP A 94 3.49 2.19 20.11
N TYR A 95 4.44 1.26 20.01
CA TYR A 95 4.24 -0.18 20.02
C TYR A 95 5.26 -0.89 20.90
N THR A 96 4.83 -1.96 21.56
CA THR A 96 5.73 -2.77 22.38
C THR A 96 6.63 -3.64 21.50
N GLU A 97 7.76 -4.10 22.04
CA GLU A 97 8.69 -4.96 21.32
C GLU A 97 8.03 -6.22 20.72
N THR A 98 7.12 -6.85 21.47
CA THR A 98 6.36 -8.03 20.99
C THR A 98 5.40 -7.67 19.85
N GLU A 99 4.84 -6.46 19.85
CA GLU A 99 3.99 -5.97 18.75
C GLU A 99 4.80 -5.65 17.49
N LEU A 100 6.03 -5.17 17.66
CA LEU A 100 6.96 -4.92 16.56
C LEU A 100 7.47 -6.22 15.94
N GLU A 101 7.78 -7.24 16.76
CA GLU A 101 8.12 -8.56 16.25
C GLU A 101 6.95 -9.22 15.51
N PHE A 102 5.73 -9.06 16.03
CA PHE A 102 4.52 -9.46 15.30
C PHE A 102 4.39 -8.72 13.96
N PHE A 103 4.62 -7.41 13.95
CA PHE A 103 4.58 -6.63 12.72
C PHE A 103 5.60 -7.08 11.68
N LYS A 104 6.84 -7.42 12.09
CA LYS A 104 7.85 -8.00 11.20
C LYS A 104 7.35 -9.29 10.55
N LYS A 105 6.76 -10.20 11.33
CA LYS A 105 6.16 -11.42 10.79
C LYS A 105 4.99 -11.15 9.82
N VAL A 106 4.22 -10.09 10.05
CA VAL A 106 3.19 -9.64 9.10
C VAL A 106 3.81 -9.12 7.80
N LEU A 107 4.93 -8.39 7.89
CA LEU A 107 5.66 -7.94 6.70
C LEU A 107 6.21 -9.13 5.91
N ASP A 108 6.75 -10.16 6.58
CA ASP A 108 7.20 -11.40 5.94
C ASP A 108 6.07 -12.01 5.09
N LEU A 109 4.88 -12.20 5.67
CA LEU A 109 3.72 -12.72 4.92
C LEU A 109 3.32 -11.86 3.71
N ILE A 110 3.36 -10.53 3.86
CA ILE A 110 2.99 -9.60 2.78
C ILE A 110 4.01 -9.65 1.65
N VAL A 111 5.30 -9.72 1.98
CA VAL A 111 6.41 -9.73 1.02
C VAL A 111 6.49 -11.06 0.29
N ASP A 112 6.33 -12.17 1.01
CA ASP A 112 6.38 -13.53 0.45
C ASP A 112 5.15 -13.85 -0.42
N SER A 113 4.05 -13.11 -0.24
CA SER A 113 2.86 -13.23 -1.08
C SER A 113 3.10 -12.61 -2.47
N ASP A 114 2.85 -13.37 -3.54
CA ASP A 114 2.83 -12.88 -4.93
C ASP A 114 1.91 -11.66 -5.15
N THR A 115 0.80 -11.61 -4.41
CA THR A 115 -0.23 -10.56 -4.49
C THR A 115 0.05 -9.32 -3.64
N GLY A 116 1.09 -9.33 -2.78
CA GLY A 116 1.36 -8.27 -1.81
C GLY A 116 0.26 -8.10 -0.74
N VAL A 117 -0.45 -9.18 -0.38
CA VAL A 117 -1.49 -9.20 0.66
C VAL A 117 -1.34 -10.45 1.52
N ALA A 118 -1.71 -10.37 2.80
CA ALA A 118 -1.78 -11.49 3.70
C ALA A 118 -3.22 -11.66 4.22
N SER A 119 -3.71 -12.89 4.34
CA SER A 119 -5.05 -13.11 4.90
C SER A 119 -5.05 -12.83 6.41
N SER A 120 -6.15 -12.29 6.94
CA SER A 120 -6.31 -12.05 8.37
C SER A 120 -6.16 -13.33 9.18
N THR A 121 -6.59 -14.47 8.63
CA THR A 121 -6.42 -15.78 9.25
C THR A 121 -4.95 -16.19 9.39
N ASP A 122 -4.15 -15.99 8.34
CA ASP A 122 -2.72 -16.32 8.37
C ASP A 122 -1.97 -15.39 9.34
N VAL A 123 -2.29 -14.10 9.29
CA VAL A 123 -1.75 -13.09 10.20
C VAL A 123 -2.05 -13.43 11.67
N LEU A 124 -3.27 -13.87 11.99
CA LEU A 124 -3.61 -14.26 13.37
C LEU A 124 -2.96 -15.57 13.82
N ASN A 125 -2.54 -16.43 12.89
CA ASN A 125 -1.80 -17.65 13.23
C ASN A 125 -0.32 -17.38 13.49
N LEU A 126 0.21 -16.20 13.12
CA LEU A 126 1.57 -15.79 13.49
C LEU A 126 1.78 -15.69 15.01
N THR A 127 0.71 -15.55 15.81
CA THR A 127 0.83 -15.55 17.28
C THR A 127 1.42 -16.84 17.82
N ASP A 128 1.13 -17.96 17.16
CA ASP A 128 1.61 -19.28 17.54
C ASP A 128 3.10 -19.41 17.15
N GLN A 129 3.48 -18.92 15.96
CA GLN A 129 4.89 -18.88 15.49
C GLN A 129 5.77 -17.99 16.36
N LEU A 130 5.28 -16.81 16.78
CA LEU A 130 6.02 -15.93 17.70
C LEU A 130 6.35 -16.60 19.03
N TYR A 131 5.43 -17.44 19.52
CA TYR A 131 5.65 -18.17 20.75
C TYR A 131 6.69 -19.28 20.55
N GLU A 132 6.61 -20.02 19.46
CA GLU A 132 7.53 -21.13 19.16
C GLU A 132 8.96 -20.67 18.85
N GLU A 133 9.11 -19.62 18.03
CA GLU A 133 10.43 -19.17 17.55
C GLU A 133 11.11 -18.20 18.52
N GLN A 134 10.34 -17.34 19.20
CA GLN A 134 10.88 -16.24 19.99
C GLN A 134 10.46 -16.28 21.47
N ASN A 135 9.71 -17.29 21.90
CA ASN A 135 9.14 -17.39 23.24
C ASN A 135 8.33 -16.14 23.65
N ARG A 136 7.74 -15.45 22.66
CA ARG A 136 6.90 -14.26 22.86
C ARG A 136 5.43 -14.66 22.80
N LYS A 137 4.72 -14.45 23.92
CA LYS A 137 3.30 -14.80 23.99
C LYS A 137 2.44 -13.60 23.59
N MET A 138 1.60 -13.78 22.57
CA MET A 138 0.55 -12.85 22.15
C MET A 138 -0.74 -13.64 21.95
N ARG A 139 -1.89 -13.10 22.37
CA ARG A 139 -3.19 -13.73 22.08
C ARG A 139 -3.73 -13.26 20.73
N LYS A 140 -4.53 -14.09 20.03
CA LYS A 140 -5.16 -13.69 18.75
C LYS A 140 -5.97 -12.39 18.86
N LYS A 141 -6.73 -12.20 19.94
CA LYS A 141 -7.46 -10.94 20.20
C LYS A 141 -6.51 -9.73 20.32
N GLU A 142 -5.35 -9.93 20.93
CA GLU A 142 -4.34 -8.89 21.10
C GLU A 142 -3.70 -8.56 19.74
N ALA A 143 -3.42 -9.58 18.92
CA ALA A 143 -3.00 -9.39 17.53
C ALA A 143 -4.02 -8.60 16.69
N GLU A 144 -5.32 -8.92 16.79
CA GLU A 144 -6.38 -8.13 16.15
C GLU A 144 -6.39 -6.66 16.60
N ASP A 145 -6.20 -6.41 17.90
CA ASP A 145 -6.09 -5.05 18.44
C ASP A 145 -4.88 -4.31 17.87
N VAL A 146 -3.72 -4.99 17.73
CA VAL A 146 -2.50 -4.44 17.11
C VAL A 146 -2.73 -4.10 15.64
N ILE A 147 -3.30 -5.02 14.85
CA ILE A 147 -3.61 -4.77 13.43
C ILE A 147 -4.55 -3.57 13.30
N ARG A 148 -5.63 -3.50 14.11
CA ARG A 148 -6.56 -2.36 14.09
C ARG A 148 -5.86 -1.03 14.39
N ARG A 149 -4.91 -1.01 15.34
CA ARG A 149 -4.11 0.20 15.62
C ARG A 149 -3.17 0.54 14.46
N MET A 150 -2.50 -0.44 13.86
CA MET A 150 -1.63 -0.22 12.70
C MET A 150 -2.40 0.29 11.48
N VAL A 151 -3.63 -0.17 11.26
CA VAL A 151 -4.50 0.36 10.20
C VAL A 151 -4.90 1.80 10.50
N ARG A 152 -5.32 2.09 11.74
CA ARG A 152 -5.67 3.45 12.19
C ARG A 152 -4.49 4.41 12.03
N ASP A 153 -3.30 3.97 12.40
CA ASP A 153 -2.06 4.75 12.37
C ASP A 153 -1.43 4.76 10.96
N ARG A 154 -2.10 4.14 9.97
CA ARG A 154 -1.72 4.10 8.56
C ARG A 154 -0.38 3.40 8.31
N TRP A 155 -0.10 2.32 9.00
CA TRP A 155 0.99 1.41 8.63
C TRP A 155 0.48 0.33 7.67
N LEU A 156 -0.68 -0.23 7.98
CA LEU A 156 -1.35 -1.27 7.19
C LEU A 156 -2.67 -0.76 6.60
N ASN A 157 -3.15 -1.46 5.59
CA ASN A 157 -4.52 -1.42 5.10
C ASN A 157 -5.19 -2.76 5.39
N GLU A 158 -6.49 -2.74 5.65
CA GLU A 158 -7.31 -3.93 5.77
C GLU A 158 -8.55 -3.78 4.89
N HIS A 159 -8.81 -4.74 4.02
CA HIS A 159 -9.97 -4.77 3.16
C HIS A 159 -10.44 -6.22 2.97
N GLN A 160 -11.69 -6.51 3.36
CA GLN A 160 -12.30 -7.84 3.18
C GLN A 160 -11.48 -9.01 3.77
N GLY A 161 -10.80 -8.78 4.90
CA GLY A 161 -9.96 -9.80 5.54
C GLY A 161 -8.57 -9.95 4.90
N GLU A 162 -8.21 -9.12 3.93
CA GLU A 162 -6.86 -9.02 3.41
C GLU A 162 -6.13 -7.84 4.06
N ILE A 163 -4.90 -8.07 4.48
CA ILE A 163 -4.01 -7.10 5.10
C ILE A 163 -2.87 -6.79 4.13
N SER A 164 -2.49 -5.53 4.01
CA SER A 164 -1.37 -5.13 3.17
C SER A 164 -0.69 -3.87 3.68
N LEU A 165 0.48 -3.56 3.13
CA LEU A 165 1.21 -2.37 3.53
C LEU A 165 0.55 -1.11 2.91
N SER A 166 0.33 -0.10 3.75
CA SER A 166 -0.20 1.18 3.29
C SER A 166 0.87 2.00 2.56
N VAL A 167 0.47 3.11 1.93
CA VAL A 167 1.42 4.04 1.27
C VAL A 167 2.44 4.62 2.24
N ARG A 168 2.01 4.94 3.46
CA ARG A 168 2.91 5.45 4.51
C ARG A 168 3.90 4.37 4.92
N GLY A 169 3.43 3.14 5.12
CA GLY A 169 4.28 1.99 5.41
C GLY A 169 5.35 1.78 4.33
N ILE A 170 4.96 1.77 3.05
CA ILE A 170 5.90 1.63 1.93
C ILE A 170 6.92 2.77 1.89
N LEU A 171 6.48 4.02 2.07
CA LEU A 171 7.36 5.18 2.00
C LEU A 171 8.33 5.26 3.18
N GLU A 172 7.84 5.12 4.41
CA GLU A 172 8.65 5.26 5.62
C GLU A 172 9.55 4.05 5.86
N LEU A 173 9.08 2.84 5.55
CA LEU A 173 9.86 1.61 5.70
C LEU A 173 10.65 1.26 4.45
N LYS A 174 10.64 2.08 3.39
CA LYS A 174 11.36 1.82 2.14
C LYS A 174 12.80 1.33 2.38
N PRO A 175 13.64 1.99 3.20
CA PRO A 175 15.01 1.52 3.36
C PRO A 175 15.10 0.22 4.17
N TYR A 176 14.21 -0.01 5.16
CA TYR A 176 14.11 -1.29 5.88
C TYR A 176 13.77 -2.42 4.91
N LEU A 177 12.74 -2.20 4.09
CA LEU A 177 12.23 -3.16 3.13
C LEU A 177 13.30 -3.55 2.11
N THR A 178 14.04 -2.57 1.57
CA THR A 178 15.10 -2.83 0.59
C THR A 178 16.33 -3.50 1.17
N ASP A 179 16.61 -3.33 2.48
CA ASP A 179 17.76 -3.94 3.14
C ASP A 179 17.43 -5.37 3.60
N HIS A 180 16.29 -5.55 4.27
CA HIS A 180 15.89 -6.83 4.86
C HIS A 180 15.32 -7.83 3.85
N TYR A 181 14.58 -7.36 2.84
CA TYR A 181 13.91 -8.20 1.84
C TYR A 181 14.46 -7.98 0.43
N LYS A 182 15.77 -7.72 0.33
CA LYS A 182 16.42 -7.32 -0.92
C LYS A 182 16.18 -8.29 -2.08
N GLU A 183 16.12 -9.58 -1.79
CA GLU A 183 15.97 -10.65 -2.81
C GLU A 183 14.50 -10.92 -3.15
N ASP A 184 13.58 -10.60 -2.23
CA ASP A 184 12.14 -10.90 -2.35
C ASP A 184 11.35 -9.70 -2.91
N ILE A 185 11.75 -8.48 -2.57
CA ILE A 185 11.10 -7.26 -3.02
C ILE A 185 11.53 -6.89 -4.43
N ARG A 186 10.53 -6.82 -5.32
CA ARG A 186 10.72 -6.33 -6.68
C ARG A 186 10.42 -4.84 -6.80
N GLN A 187 11.16 -4.19 -7.68
CA GLN A 187 10.85 -2.82 -8.12
C GLN A 187 10.02 -2.85 -9.40
N CYS A 188 9.08 -1.92 -9.50
CA CYS A 188 8.32 -1.70 -10.72
C CYS A 188 9.26 -1.23 -11.83
N CYS A 189 9.27 -1.94 -12.96
CA CYS A 189 10.15 -1.63 -14.10
C CYS A 189 9.82 -0.31 -14.83
N LEU A 190 8.79 0.42 -14.41
CA LEU A 190 8.38 1.70 -15.00
C LEU A 190 8.64 2.91 -14.10
N CYS A 191 8.43 2.79 -12.78
CA CYS A 191 8.59 3.89 -11.83
C CYS A 191 9.74 3.68 -10.83
N GLU A 192 10.40 2.52 -10.87
CA GLU A 192 11.55 2.15 -10.03
C GLU A 192 11.27 2.21 -8.52
N GLN A 193 9.99 2.24 -8.13
CA GLN A 193 9.58 2.11 -6.74
C GLN A 193 9.32 0.64 -6.39
N ILE A 194 9.42 0.32 -5.10
CA ILE A 194 8.96 -0.97 -4.54
C ILE A 194 7.57 -1.28 -5.09
N ALA A 195 7.36 -2.53 -5.49
CA ALA A 195 6.08 -3.04 -5.97
C ALA A 195 5.69 -4.30 -5.21
N LEU A 196 4.89 -4.15 -4.16
CA LEU A 196 4.32 -5.30 -3.43
C LEU A 196 3.13 -5.86 -4.21
N LYS A 197 2.21 -4.99 -4.66
CA LYS A 197 1.07 -5.35 -5.51
C LYS A 197 1.34 -4.98 -6.96
N GLY A 198 1.04 -5.90 -7.89
CA GLY A 198 1.19 -5.63 -9.31
C GLY A 198 1.09 -6.87 -10.20
N GLN A 199 1.44 -6.68 -11.46
CA GLN A 199 1.46 -7.72 -12.49
C GLN A 199 2.91 -8.12 -12.79
N LEU A 200 3.14 -9.43 -12.90
CA LEU A 200 4.42 -10.03 -13.29
C LEU A 200 4.42 -10.40 -14.77
N CYS A 201 5.56 -10.26 -15.44
CA CYS A 201 5.72 -10.83 -16.78
C CYS A 201 5.53 -12.36 -16.73
N GLN A 202 4.76 -12.91 -17.65
CA GLN A 202 4.50 -14.35 -17.74
C GLN A 202 5.62 -15.13 -18.47
N SER A 203 6.62 -14.43 -19.00
CA SER A 203 7.78 -15.07 -19.60
C SER A 203 8.66 -15.68 -18.51
N ASP A 204 8.94 -16.98 -18.58
CA ASP A 204 9.70 -17.75 -17.56
C ASP A 204 11.07 -17.15 -17.20
N THR A 205 11.70 -16.44 -18.14
CA THR A 205 13.02 -15.81 -17.98
C THR A 205 12.96 -14.32 -17.63
N CYS A 206 11.77 -13.78 -17.35
CA CYS A 206 11.57 -12.35 -17.11
C CYS A 206 10.90 -12.06 -15.77
N GLU A 207 11.63 -11.40 -14.89
CA GLU A 207 11.13 -11.02 -13.57
C GLU A 207 10.49 -9.62 -13.53
N ALA A 208 10.18 -9.04 -14.69
CA ALA A 208 9.63 -7.68 -14.74
C ALA A 208 8.29 -7.61 -13.99
N LYS A 209 8.23 -6.76 -12.96
CA LYS A 209 7.02 -6.42 -12.23
C LYS A 209 6.56 -5.01 -12.60
N MET A 210 5.25 -4.79 -12.63
CA MET A 210 4.64 -3.47 -12.77
C MET A 210 3.54 -3.30 -11.74
N HIS A 211 3.46 -2.14 -11.09
CA HIS A 211 2.22 -1.77 -10.39
C HIS A 211 1.04 -1.80 -11.36
N TYR A 212 -0.15 -2.14 -10.88
CA TYR A 212 -1.38 -2.13 -11.68
C TYR A 212 -1.63 -0.79 -12.36
N PHE A 213 -1.48 0.32 -11.63
CA PHE A 213 -1.65 1.66 -12.19
C PHE A 213 -0.57 2.04 -13.22
N CYS A 214 0.67 1.55 -13.05
CA CYS A 214 1.75 1.74 -14.03
C CYS A 214 1.47 0.97 -15.32
N ALA A 215 1.08 -0.30 -15.21
CA ALA A 215 0.69 -1.13 -16.34
C ALA A 215 -0.49 -0.50 -17.10
N ASN A 216 -1.57 -0.13 -16.39
CA ASN A 216 -2.74 0.52 -16.98
C ASN A 216 -2.40 1.81 -17.71
N ARG A 217 -1.47 2.62 -17.20
CA ARG A 217 -1.00 3.83 -17.88
C ARG A 217 -0.12 3.52 -19.09
N TYR A 218 0.74 2.51 -19.00
CA TYR A 218 1.70 2.16 -20.05
C TYR A 218 1.05 1.45 -21.25
N PHE A 219 -0.02 0.68 -21.00
CA PHE A 219 -0.72 -0.11 -22.01
C PHE A 219 -2.03 0.51 -22.51
N ARG A 220 -2.46 1.64 -21.96
CA ARG A 220 -3.77 2.29 -22.26
C ARG A 220 -4.12 2.34 -23.75
N ASP A 221 -3.13 2.66 -24.60
CA ASP A 221 -3.33 2.92 -26.03
C ASP A 221 -2.56 1.90 -26.90
N LYS A 222 -2.36 0.68 -26.38
CA LYS A 222 -1.61 -0.38 -27.08
C LYS A 222 -2.48 -1.60 -27.33
N ASP A 223 -2.75 -1.87 -28.60
CA ASP A 223 -3.52 -3.05 -29.04
C ASP A 223 -2.79 -4.38 -28.75
N GLN A 224 -1.46 -4.34 -28.72
CA GLN A 224 -0.60 -5.49 -28.39
C GLN A 224 0.35 -5.13 -27.25
N PRO A 225 -0.10 -5.24 -25.98
CA PRO A 225 0.72 -4.94 -24.83
C PRO A 225 1.91 -5.90 -24.77
N ARG A 226 3.12 -5.34 -24.67
CA ARG A 226 4.38 -6.09 -24.59
C ARG A 226 5.21 -5.64 -23.40
N CYS A 227 5.84 -6.60 -22.73
CA CYS A 227 6.76 -6.35 -21.63
C CYS A 227 7.86 -5.35 -22.05
N PRO A 228 8.12 -4.27 -21.29
CA PRO A 228 9.14 -3.30 -21.65
C PRO A 228 10.55 -3.90 -21.57
N ARG A 229 10.75 -4.95 -20.75
CA ARG A 229 12.03 -5.61 -20.49
C ARG A 229 12.36 -6.68 -21.54
N CYS A 230 11.53 -7.72 -21.69
CA CYS A 230 11.80 -8.85 -22.60
C CYS A 230 11.03 -8.80 -23.94
N LYS A 231 10.11 -7.85 -24.12
CA LYS A 231 9.25 -7.71 -25.33
C LYS A 231 8.27 -8.86 -25.59
N ALA A 232 8.18 -9.84 -24.68
CA ALA A 232 7.13 -10.86 -24.68
C ALA A 232 5.74 -10.22 -24.57
N GLU A 233 4.72 -10.94 -25.02
CA GLU A 233 3.32 -10.56 -24.89
C GLU A 233 2.93 -10.41 -23.41
N TRP A 234 2.06 -9.44 -23.11
CA TRP A 234 1.61 -9.14 -21.75
C TRP A 234 0.13 -9.48 -21.62
N ASP A 235 -0.17 -10.72 -21.24
CA ASP A 235 -1.52 -11.29 -21.22
C ASP A 235 -2.33 -10.94 -19.95
N HIS A 236 -1.96 -9.88 -19.24
CA HIS A 236 -2.78 -9.41 -18.12
C HIS A 236 -3.88 -8.50 -18.63
N MET A 237 -5.09 -8.65 -18.08
CA MET A 237 -6.18 -7.70 -18.34
C MET A 237 -5.74 -6.27 -17.99
N VAL A 238 -5.65 -5.41 -19.01
CA VAL A 238 -5.49 -3.97 -18.81
C VAL A 238 -6.82 -3.46 -18.26
N ILE A 239 -6.88 -3.16 -16.96
CA ILE A 239 -8.10 -2.63 -16.36
C ILE A 239 -8.23 -1.17 -16.81
N SER A 240 -9.00 -0.95 -17.87
CA SER A 240 -9.48 0.39 -18.23
C SER A 240 -10.42 0.87 -17.13
N GLN A 241 -9.92 1.61 -16.14
CA GLN A 241 -10.79 2.21 -15.13
C GLN A 241 -11.75 3.20 -15.81
N GLY A 242 -12.99 2.75 -15.97
CA GLY A 242 -14.04 3.47 -16.67
C GLY A 242 -15.40 2.79 -16.59
N ALA A 243 -15.78 2.21 -15.45
CA ALA A 243 -17.19 1.95 -15.10
C ALA A 243 -17.31 1.55 -13.62
N ASN A 244 -18.20 2.22 -12.89
CA ASN A 244 -18.78 1.69 -11.65
C ASN A 244 -19.50 0.36 -11.95
N GLY A 245 -19.31 -0.66 -11.11
CA GLY A 245 -20.13 -1.88 -11.07
C GLY A 245 -19.46 -2.91 -10.17
N HIS A 246 -19.94 -3.10 -8.93
CA HIS A 246 -20.87 -4.19 -8.59
C HIS A 246 -20.56 -5.48 -9.36
N SER A 247 -19.61 -6.27 -8.84
CA SER A 247 -19.43 -7.66 -9.25
C SER A 247 -20.60 -8.48 -8.70
N GLN A 248 -21.58 -8.76 -9.56
CA GLN A 248 -22.43 -9.93 -9.40
C GLN A 248 -21.59 -11.16 -9.74
N THR A 249 -21.43 -12.03 -8.76
CA THR A 249 -20.86 -13.36 -8.91
C THR A 249 -21.76 -14.18 -9.83
N GLU A 250 -21.24 -14.60 -10.98
CA GLU A 250 -21.89 -15.63 -11.81
C GLU A 250 -21.67 -17.00 -11.16
N GLU A 251 -22.76 -17.58 -10.66
CA GLU A 251 -22.82 -18.98 -10.25
C GLU A 251 -22.84 -19.88 -11.48
N THR A 252 -21.94 -20.87 -11.49
CA THR A 252 -21.94 -22.00 -12.44
C THR A 252 -23.16 -22.91 -12.18
N PRO A 253 -23.93 -23.33 -13.21
CA PRO A 253 -25.02 -24.27 -12.97
C PRO A 253 -24.50 -25.71 -12.85
N ALA A 254 -24.81 -26.32 -11.70
CA ALA A 254 -24.53 -27.72 -11.40
C ALA A 254 -25.36 -28.69 -12.26
N SER A 255 -24.75 -29.84 -12.51
CA SER A 255 -25.22 -31.00 -13.28
C SER A 255 -26.63 -31.51 -12.95
N GLN A 256 -27.42 -31.76 -14.00
CA GLN A 256 -28.69 -32.48 -13.93
C GLN A 256 -28.46 -33.96 -13.62
N THR A 257 -28.87 -34.43 -12.44
CA THR A 257 -29.08 -35.85 -12.15
C THR A 257 -30.56 -36.19 -12.09
N GLN A 258 -30.87 -37.37 -12.63
CA GLN A 258 -32.18 -37.87 -13.01
C GLN A 258 -33.09 -38.21 -11.82
N GLY A 259 -34.31 -37.65 -11.82
CA GLY A 259 -35.41 -38.02 -10.92
C GLY A 259 -36.33 -39.08 -11.53
N ARG A 260 -36.19 -40.33 -11.06
CA ARG A 260 -37.00 -41.52 -11.40
C ARG A 260 -38.45 -41.36 -10.90
N LYS A 261 -39.46 -41.33 -11.79
CA LYS A 261 -40.90 -41.39 -11.42
C LYS A 261 -41.27 -42.78 -10.91
N ARG A 262 -41.78 -42.87 -9.67
CA ARG A 262 -42.42 -44.07 -9.11
C ARG A 262 -43.90 -44.12 -9.53
N LYS A 263 -44.31 -45.20 -10.19
CA LYS A 263 -45.71 -45.57 -10.44
C LYS A 263 -46.32 -46.18 -9.16
N VAL A 264 -47.51 -45.75 -8.77
CA VAL A 264 -48.36 -46.37 -7.74
C VAL A 264 -49.51 -47.10 -8.44
N PRO A 265 -49.88 -48.34 -8.07
CA PRO A 265 -51.00 -49.06 -8.67
C PRO A 265 -52.33 -48.90 -7.90
N SER A 266 -53.40 -49.10 -8.68
CA SER A 266 -54.86 -48.98 -8.44
C SER A 266 -55.49 -49.81 -7.31
N ARG A 267 -56.60 -49.29 -6.74
CA ARG A 267 -57.87 -49.92 -6.28
C ARG A 267 -58.67 -48.80 -5.56
N HIS A 268 -59.98 -48.57 -5.69
CA HIS A 268 -61.16 -49.28 -6.15
C HIS A 268 -62.10 -48.30 -6.86
#